data_AF-A0A3L6JKZ8-F1
#
_entry.id   AF-A0A3L6JKZ8-F1
#
_cell.length_a   1.000
_cell.length_b   1.000
_cell.length_c   1.000
_cell.angle_alpha   90.00
_cell.angle_beta   90.00
_cell.angle_gamma   90.00
#
_symmetry.space_group_name_H-M   'P 1'
#
loop_
_entity.id
_entity.type
_entity.pdbx_description
1 polymer ?
#
loop_
_entity_poly.entity_id
_entity_poly.type
_entity_poly.pdbx_seq_one_letter_code
_entity_poly.pdbx_strand_id
1 'polypeptide(L)'
;MTLSYLTWREYTRSGPVCLGALLVIVGAVLALLPGYNPAYDFIPGYTVLIGAALAIVGVLFIIMGFLFTKKKRDSVTTPIDTRKLSDTPPPPPPPD
;
A
#
# COMPACT_ATOMS: atom_id res chain seq x y z
N MET A 1 -2.46 18.90 -15.14
CA MET A 1 -2.63 17.73 -14.26
C MET A 1 -2.86 18.24 -12.85
N THR A 2 -4.11 18.24 -12.42
CA THR A 2 -4.60 18.97 -11.25
C THR A 2 -4.33 18.21 -9.95
N LEU A 3 -4.24 18.96 -8.85
CA LEU A 3 -3.95 18.56 -7.46
C LEU A 3 -4.56 17.21 -7.01
N SER A 4 -5.73 16.84 -7.56
CA SER A 4 -6.43 15.57 -7.33
C SER A 4 -5.65 14.32 -7.75
N TYR A 5 -4.81 14.40 -8.79
CA TYR A 5 -3.98 13.26 -9.20
C TYR A 5 -2.82 13.01 -8.23
N LEU A 6 -2.28 14.07 -7.62
CA LEU A 6 -1.23 13.97 -6.60
C LEU A 6 -1.78 13.37 -5.31
N THR A 7 -2.92 13.84 -4.81
CA THR A 7 -3.55 13.31 -3.59
C THR A 7 -3.99 11.84 -3.74
N TRP A 8 -4.53 11.47 -4.92
CA TRP A 8 -4.89 10.07 -5.21
C TRP A 8 -3.68 9.14 -5.20
N ARG A 9 -2.53 9.61 -5.70
CA ARG A 9 -1.29 8.83 -5.74
C ARG A 9 -0.69 8.64 -4.36
N GLU A 10 -0.74 9.66 -3.50
CA GLU A 10 -0.35 9.57 -2.08
C GLU A 10 -1.27 8.59 -1.32
N TYR A 11 -2.59 8.69 -1.51
CA TYR A 11 -3.57 7.84 -0.82
C TYR A 11 -3.47 6.37 -1.22
N THR A 12 -3.24 6.06 -2.50
CA THR A 12 -2.98 4.67 -2.94
C THR A 12 -1.62 4.14 -2.51
N ARG A 13 -0.66 5.01 -2.14
CA ARG A 13 0.68 4.60 -1.68
C ARG A 13 0.65 4.16 -0.22
N SER A 14 -0.11 4.85 0.62
CA SER A 14 -0.20 4.59 2.06
C SER A 14 -1.39 3.73 2.47
N GLY A 15 -2.47 3.71 1.68
CA GLY A 15 -3.71 2.99 2.00
C GLY A 15 -3.55 1.49 2.24
N PRO A 16 -2.96 0.71 1.31
CA PRO A 16 -2.82 -0.74 1.46
C PRO A 16 -1.91 -1.13 2.63
N VAL A 17 -0.87 -0.33 2.89
CA VAL A 17 0.08 -0.54 3.98
C VAL A 17 -0.56 -0.25 5.33
N CYS A 18 -1.31 0.85 5.46
CA CYS A 18 -2.05 1.18 6.68
C CYS A 18 -3.13 0.13 6.99
N LEU A 19 -3.89 -0.29 5.97
CA LEU A 19 -4.94 -1.31 6.14
C LEU A 19 -4.31 -2.66 6.56
N GLY A 20 -3.21 -3.04 5.91
CA GLY A 20 -2.43 -4.22 6.31
C GLY A 20 -1.91 -4.12 7.75
N ALA A 21 -1.38 -2.98 8.17
CA ALA A 21 -0.90 -2.76 9.53
C ALA A 21 -2.00 -2.89 10.58
N LEU A 22 -3.18 -2.32 10.34
CA LEU A 22 -4.34 -2.50 11.22
C LEU A 22 -4.76 -3.96 11.31
N LEU A 23 -4.78 -4.68 10.18
CA LEU A 23 -5.09 -6.12 10.14
C LEU A 23 -4.10 -6.95 10.96
N VAL A 24 -2.81 -6.64 10.88
CA VAL A 24 -1.77 -7.31 11.69
C VAL A 24 -1.99 -7.07 13.18
N ILE A 25 -2.25 -5.82 13.58
CA ILE A 25 -2.47 -5.47 14.99
C ILE A 25 -3.70 -6.22 15.54
N VAL A 26 -4.81 -6.18 14.82
CA VAL A 26 -6.04 -6.87 15.23
C VAL A 26 -5.84 -8.39 15.29
N GLY A 27 -5.19 -8.99 14.29
CA GLY A 27 -4.88 -10.42 14.29
C GLY A 27 -3.98 -10.83 15.44
N ALA A 28 -2.95 -10.03 15.75
CA ALA A 28 -2.05 -10.27 16.89
C ALA A 28 -2.77 -10.19 18.24
N VAL A 29 -3.64 -9.19 18.41
CA VAL A 29 -4.47 -9.04 19.61
C VAL A 29 -5.36 -10.27 19.78
N LEU A 30 -6.10 -10.66 18.73
CA LEU A 30 -6.96 -11.86 18.76
C LEU A 30 -6.20 -13.16 19.02
N ALA A 31 -4.97 -13.29 18.52
CA ALA A 31 -4.15 -14.47 18.74
C ALA A 31 -3.63 -14.59 20.18
N LEU A 32 -3.33 -13.45 20.82
CA LEU A 32 -2.74 -13.41 22.16
C LEU A 32 -3.77 -13.40 23.29
N LEU A 33 -4.99 -12.90 23.03
CA LEU A 33 -6.06 -12.80 24.03
C LEU A 33 -6.38 -14.14 24.74
N PRO A 34 -6.56 -15.27 24.02
CA PRO A 34 -6.84 -16.56 24.66
C PRO A 34 -5.72 -17.05 25.57
N GLY A 35 -4.47 -16.65 25.29
CA GLY A 35 -3.31 -16.96 26.14
C GLY A 35 -3.29 -16.17 27.45
N TYR A 36 -3.93 -15.00 27.49
CA TYR A 36 -4.06 -14.19 28.71
C TYR A 36 -5.26 -14.61 29.57
N ASN A 37 -6.41 -14.88 28.94
CA ASN A 37 -7.59 -15.37 29.63
C ASN A 37 -8.41 -16.30 28.71
N PRO A 38 -8.67 -17.56 29.12
CA PRO A 38 -9.41 -18.52 28.31
C PRO A 38 -10.87 -18.09 28.04
N ALA A 39 -11.42 -17.14 28.78
CA ALA A 39 -12.73 -16.54 28.51
C ALA A 39 -12.79 -15.80 27.16
N TYR A 40 -11.64 -15.46 26.57
CA TYR A 40 -11.56 -14.85 25.24
C TYR A 40 -11.37 -15.86 24.12
N ASP A 41 -11.50 -17.16 24.40
CA ASP A 41 -11.54 -18.18 23.36
C ASP A 41 -12.93 -18.24 22.72
N PHE A 42 -13.17 -17.34 21.76
CA PHE A 42 -14.45 -17.22 21.06
C PHE A 42 -14.83 -18.47 20.27
N ILE A 43 -13.83 -19.21 19.76
CA ILE A 43 -14.00 -20.49 19.08
C ILE A 43 -13.02 -21.49 19.72
N PRO A 44 -13.52 -22.46 20.51
CA PRO A 44 -12.70 -23.34 21.34
C PRO A 44 -11.51 -23.95 20.59
N GLY A 45 -10.29 -23.57 20.99
CA GLY A 45 -9.04 -24.07 20.40
C GLY A 45 -8.66 -23.51 19.03
N TYR A 46 -9.50 -22.67 18.40
CA TYR A 46 -9.26 -22.11 17.07
C TYR A 46 -9.05 -20.59 17.06
N THR A 47 -9.42 -19.87 18.12
CA THR A 47 -9.29 -18.39 18.18
C THR A 47 -7.85 -17.92 17.89
N VAL A 48 -6.85 -18.63 18.44
CA VAL A 48 -5.43 -18.34 18.21
C VAL A 48 -5.06 -18.52 16.73
N LEU A 49 -5.53 -19.61 16.12
CA LEU A 49 -5.25 -19.94 14.72
C LEU A 49 -5.89 -18.92 13.76
N ILE A 50 -7.10 -18.45 14.10
CA ILE A 50 -7.80 -17.40 13.34
C ILE A 50 -7.08 -16.05 13.46
N GLY A 51 -6.64 -15.66 14.67
CA GLY A 51 -5.86 -14.44 14.87
C GLY A 51 -4.53 -14.49 14.09
N ALA A 52 -3.84 -15.63 14.12
CA ALA A 52 -2.62 -15.84 13.35
C ALA A 52 -2.86 -15.76 11.83
N ALA A 53 -3.93 -16.37 11.32
CA ALA A 53 -4.30 -16.29 9.90
C ALA A 53 -4.59 -14.85 9.46
N LEU A 54 -5.33 -14.08 10.27
CA LEU A 54 -5.59 -12.66 10.04
C LEU A 54 -4.30 -11.84 9.98
N ALA A 55 -3.36 -12.10 10.90
CA ALA A 55 -2.07 -11.42 10.92
C ALA A 55 -1.26 -11.73 9.65
N ILE A 56 -1.23 -12.98 9.18
CA ILE A 56 -0.56 -13.37 7.94
C ILE A 56 -1.16 -12.63 6.74
N VAL A 57 -2.49 -12.56 6.63
CA VAL A 57 -3.17 -11.81 5.56
C VAL A 57 -2.79 -10.32 5.62
N GLY A 58 -2.72 -9.73 6.82
CA GLY A 58 -2.26 -8.35 7.00
C GLY A 58 -0.83 -8.12 6.49
N VAL A 59 0.08 -9.05 6.78
CA VAL A 59 1.47 -8.99 6.28
C VAL A 59 1.52 -9.06 4.75
N LEU A 60 0.70 -9.91 4.12
CA LEU A 60 0.61 -9.97 2.65
C LEU A 60 0.17 -8.63 2.05
N PHE A 61 -0.81 -7.95 2.67
CA PHE A 61 -1.23 -6.61 2.26
C PHE A 61 -0.10 -5.57 2.37
N ILE A 62 0.67 -5.61 3.46
CA ILE A 62 1.82 -4.74 3.65
C ILE A 62 2.87 -4.97 2.55
N ILE A 63 3.21 -6.24 2.27
CA ILE A 63 4.18 -6.60 1.21
C ILE A 63 3.68 -6.11 -0.15
N MET A 64 2.42 -6.34 -0.49
CA MET A 64 1.83 -5.82 -1.73
C MET A 64 1.94 -4.29 -1.79
N GLY A 65 1.58 -3.59 -0.73
CA GLY A 65 1.68 -2.13 -0.64
C GLY A 65 3.10 -1.62 -0.90
N PHE A 66 4.11 -2.29 -0.36
CA PHE A 66 5.53 -1.98 -0.63
C PHE A 66 5.94 -2.26 -2.08
N LEU A 67 5.52 -3.39 -2.66
CA LEU A 67 5.83 -3.74 -4.06
C LEU A 67 5.23 -2.73 -5.05
N PHE A 68 3.96 -2.36 -4.88
CA PHE A 68 3.32 -1.33 -5.72
C PHE A 68 3.98 0.04 -5.54
N THR A 69 4.40 0.36 -4.31
CA THR A 69 5.11 1.60 -4.01
C THR A 69 6.50 1.66 -4.66
N LYS A 70 7.23 0.54 -4.71
CA LYS A 70 8.51 0.42 -5.42
C LYS A 70 8.32 0.64 -6.93
N LYS A 71 7.38 -0.07 -7.55
CA LYS A 71 7.10 0.05 -9.00
C LYS A 71 6.73 1.47 -9.43
N LYS A 72 5.98 2.22 -8.59
CA LYS A 72 5.66 3.63 -8.85
C LYS A 72 6.86 4.58 -8.67
N ARG A 73 7.85 4.23 -7.84
CA ARG A 73 9.05 5.05 -7.61
C ARG A 73 10.01 4.95 -8.80
N ASP A 74 10.25 3.73 -9.28
CA ASP A 74 11.15 3.47 -10.41
C ASP A 74 10.71 4.17 -11.70
N SER A 75 9.38 4.29 -11.92
CA SER A 75 8.81 5.01 -13.06
C SER A 75 8.94 6.54 -13.00
N VAL A 76 9.24 7.12 -11.84
CA VAL A 76 9.39 8.58 -11.67
C VAL A 76 10.85 8.98 -11.68
N THR A 77 11.73 8.12 -11.16
CA THR A 77 13.17 8.35 -11.14
C THR A 77 13.88 7.98 -12.43
N THR A 78 13.19 7.37 -13.41
CA THR A 78 13.70 7.33 -14.78
C THR A 78 13.95 8.76 -15.24
N PRO A 79 15.22 9.19 -15.43
CA PRO A 79 15.50 10.51 -15.93
C PRO A 79 14.77 10.64 -17.28
N ILE A 80 13.95 11.67 -17.41
CA ILE A 80 13.40 12.05 -18.71
C ILE A 80 14.61 12.33 -19.58
N ASP A 81 14.81 11.50 -20.59
CA ASP A 81 15.89 11.65 -21.56
C ASP A 81 15.59 12.91 -22.39
N THR A 82 16.02 14.07 -21.87
CA THR A 82 15.84 15.40 -22.47
C THR A 82 16.51 15.51 -23.83
N ARG A 83 17.34 14.54 -24.21
CA ARG A 83 17.96 14.43 -25.53
C ARG A 83 16.96 14.17 -26.65
N LYS A 84 15.76 13.67 -26.35
CA LYS A 84 14.66 13.54 -27.33
C LYS A 84 13.77 14.78 -27.43
N LEU A 85 13.97 15.78 -26.55
CA LEU A 85 13.20 17.02 -26.58
C LEU A 85 13.74 18.02 -27.63
N SER A 86 14.98 17.84 -28.09
CA SER A 86 15.59 18.65 -29.16
C SER A 86 15.07 18.32 -30.56
N ASP A 87 14.37 17.19 -30.73
CA ASP A 87 13.73 16.81 -32.00
C ASP A 87 12.25 17.22 -32.08
N THR A 88 11.72 17.85 -31.02
CA THR A 88 10.36 18.40 -31.06
C THR A 88 10.36 19.71 -31.85
N PRO A 89 9.65 19.80 -32.99
CA PRO A 89 9.56 21.05 -33.73
C PRO A 89 8.99 22.16 -32.84
N PRO A 90 9.46 23.41 -32.96
CA PRO A 90 8.87 24.51 -32.19
C PRO A 90 7.37 24.63 -32.50
N PRO A 91 6.53 24.98 -31.50
CA PRO A 91 5.10 25.18 -31.72
C PRO A 91 4.88 26.26 -32.80
N PRO A 92 3.87 26.09 -33.68
CA PRO A 92 3.59 27.06 -34.73
C PRO A 92 3.24 28.44 -34.11
N PRO A 93 3.61 29.55 -34.78
CA PRO A 93 3.27 30.88 -34.31
C PRO A 93 1.74 31.07 -34.20
N PRO A 94 1.25 31.93 -33.29
CA PRO A 94 -0.17 32.23 -33.16
C PRO A 94 -0.75 32.78 -34.47
N PRO A 95 -2.01 32.47 -34.80
CA PRO A 95 -2.72 33.13 -35.91
C PRO A 95 -2.90 34.62 -35.59
N ASP A 96 -2.62 35.49 -36.57
CA ASP A 96 -2.89 36.94 -36.53
C ASP A 96 -4.39 37.25 -36.45
#